data_AF-A0A1G8QIS0-F1
#
_entry.id   AF-A0A1G8QIS0-F1
#
_cell.length_a   1.000
_cell.length_b   1.000
_cell.length_c   1.000
_cell.angle_alpha   90.00
_cell.angle_beta   90.00
_cell.angle_gamma   90.00
#
_symmetry.space_group_name_H-M   'P 1'
#
loop_
_entity.id
_entity.type
_entity.pdbx_description
1 polymer ?
#
loop_
_entity_poly.entity_id
_entity_poly.type
_entity_poly.pdbx_seq_one_letter_code
_entity_poly.pdbx_strand_id
1 'polypeptide(L)'
;MQATSTLRVPEDLWPVADFFFRDLGPEVNLNNASEATALFQSFFWLYITIVILTVITFKLGFAKKLPLLKNVVVYAVLVIGTFLLTLMLGLNLPLAESLIVSSVVLGLYRLRLSRERKERQA
;
A
#
# COMPACT_ATOMS: atom_id res chain seq x y z
N MET A 1 -38.57 -5.82 -10.10
CA MET A 1 -37.23 -5.53 -10.66
C MET A 1 -36.26 -5.60 -9.50
N GLN A 2 -35.53 -6.71 -9.33
CA GLN A 2 -34.50 -6.80 -8.31
C GLN A 2 -33.35 -5.91 -8.77
N ALA A 3 -33.00 -4.88 -7.99
CA ALA A 3 -31.82 -4.08 -8.27
C ALA A 3 -30.60 -4.99 -8.08
N THR A 4 -30.03 -5.48 -9.17
CA THR A 4 -28.75 -6.17 -9.15
C THR A 4 -27.71 -5.11 -8.79
N SER A 5 -27.43 -4.97 -7.49
CA SER A 5 -26.40 -4.09 -6.95
C SER A 5 -25.03 -4.69 -7.28
N THR A 6 -24.69 -4.72 -8.57
CA THR A 6 -23.41 -5.19 -9.08
C THR A 6 -22.44 -4.04 -9.06
N LEU A 7 -21.32 -4.20 -8.37
CA LEU A 7 -20.20 -3.27 -8.46
C LEU A 7 -19.30 -3.69 -9.63
N ARG A 8 -19.07 -2.74 -10.55
CA ARG A 8 -18.06 -2.91 -11.59
C ARG A 8 -16.70 -2.57 -11.03
N VAL A 9 -15.79 -3.53 -11.08
CA VAL A 9 -14.39 -3.31 -10.74
C VAL A 9 -13.69 -2.80 -11.99
N PRO A 10 -12.88 -1.73 -11.92
CA PRO A 10 -12.06 -1.31 -13.04
C PRO A 10 -11.14 -2.47 -13.49
N GLU A 11 -11.06 -2.74 -14.79
CA GLU A 11 -10.19 -3.80 -15.34
C GLU A 11 -8.73 -3.31 -15.54
N ASP A 12 -8.51 -2.00 -15.59
CA ASP A 12 -7.20 -1.38 -15.78
C ASP A 12 -6.47 -1.16 -14.43
N LEU A 13 -6.31 -2.24 -13.66
CA LEU A 13 -5.63 -2.17 -12.36
C LEU A 13 -4.10 -2.17 -12.53
N TRP A 14 -3.42 -1.50 -11.61
CA TRP A 14 -1.96 -1.60 -11.51
C TRP A 14 -1.55 -3.02 -11.08
N PRO A 15 -0.36 -3.51 -11.46
CA PRO A 15 0.02 -4.92 -11.27
C PRO A 15 -0.16 -5.47 -9.85
N VAL A 16 0.15 -4.67 -8.82
CA VAL A 16 -0.04 -5.11 -7.43
C VAL A 16 -1.53 -5.17 -7.08
N ALA A 17 -2.32 -4.20 -7.55
CA ALA A 17 -3.77 -4.21 -7.36
C ALA A 17 -4.42 -5.36 -8.14
N ASP A 18 -4.09 -5.51 -9.42
CA ASP A 18 -4.54 -6.60 -10.29
C ASP A 18 -4.30 -7.96 -9.63
N PHE A 19 -3.12 -8.20 -9.06
CA PHE A 19 -2.82 -9.44 -8.35
C PHE A 19 -3.82 -9.79 -7.23
N PHE A 20 -4.30 -8.81 -6.47
CA PHE A 20 -5.27 -9.04 -5.38
C PHE A 20 -6.71 -9.16 -5.89
N PHE A 21 -7.02 -8.57 -7.03
CA PHE A 21 -8.37 -8.52 -7.60
C PHE A 21 -8.58 -9.50 -8.76
N ARG A 22 -7.55 -10.20 -9.23
CA ARG A 22 -7.59 -11.17 -10.35
C ARG A 22 -8.65 -12.27 -10.20
N ASP A 23 -8.96 -12.63 -8.96
CA ASP A 23 -9.92 -13.70 -8.64
C ASP A 23 -11.36 -13.17 -8.59
N LEU A 24 -11.55 -11.86 -8.74
CA LEU A 24 -12.83 -11.18 -8.82
C LEU A 24 -13.12 -10.90 -10.30
N GLY A 25 -14.29 -11.33 -10.78
CA GLY A 25 -14.72 -11.02 -12.14
C GLY A 25 -14.95 -9.51 -12.36
N PRO A 26 -15.22 -9.09 -13.60
CA PRO A 26 -15.50 -7.69 -13.96
C PRO A 26 -16.65 -7.05 -13.18
N GLU A 27 -17.61 -7.88 -12.77
CA GLU A 27 -18.79 -7.49 -12.03
C GLU A 27 -18.90 -8.36 -10.79
N VAL A 28 -19.00 -7.71 -9.62
CA VAL A 28 -19.24 -8.39 -8.36
C VAL A 28 -20.64 -8.12 -7.86
N ASN A 29 -21.39 -9.17 -7.60
CA ASN A 29 -22.74 -9.10 -7.10
C ASN A 29 -22.77 -8.99 -5.57
N LEU A 30 -23.16 -7.82 -5.06
CA LEU A 30 -23.26 -7.58 -3.61
C LEU A 30 -24.37 -8.36 -2.92
N ASN A 31 -25.32 -8.94 -3.67
CA ASN A 31 -26.35 -9.80 -3.10
C ASN A 31 -25.83 -11.19 -2.77
N ASN A 32 -24.64 -11.57 -3.29
CA ASN A 32 -24.00 -12.83 -2.97
C ASN A 32 -22.96 -12.62 -1.85
N ALA A 33 -23.19 -13.28 -0.71
CA ALA A 33 -22.29 -13.16 0.44
C ALA A 33 -20.85 -13.61 0.12
N SER A 34 -20.64 -14.58 -0.78
CA SER A 34 -19.30 -15.07 -1.11
C SER A 34 -18.50 -14.05 -1.93
N GLU A 35 -19.13 -13.42 -2.92
CA GLU A 35 -18.46 -12.45 -3.80
C GLU A 35 -18.20 -11.14 -3.07
N ALA A 36 -19.16 -10.68 -2.25
CA ALA A 36 -18.96 -9.53 -1.38
C ALA A 36 -17.79 -9.76 -0.41
N THR A 37 -17.70 -10.95 0.21
CA THR A 37 -16.60 -11.28 1.12
C THR A 37 -15.26 -11.28 0.39
N ALA A 38 -15.19 -11.84 -0.81
CA ALA A 38 -13.97 -11.86 -1.61
C ALA A 38 -13.47 -10.43 -1.94
N LEU A 39 -14.36 -9.50 -2.30
CA LEU A 39 -14.00 -8.10 -2.51
C LEU A 39 -13.35 -7.46 -1.28
N PHE A 40 -14.01 -7.59 -0.13
CA PHE A 40 -13.49 -7.01 1.10
C PHE A 40 -12.17 -7.66 1.50
N GLN A 41 -12.02 -8.97 1.29
CA GLN A 41 -10.79 -9.69 1.57
C GLN A 41 -9.63 -9.21 0.68
N SER A 42 -9.85 -9.05 -0.63
CA SER A 42 -8.85 -8.53 -1.57
C SER A 42 -8.43 -7.11 -1.21
N PHE A 43 -9.39 -6.23 -0.92
CA PHE A 43 -9.11 -4.86 -0.48
C PHE A 43 -8.29 -4.83 0.81
N PHE A 44 -8.62 -5.69 1.78
CA PHE A 44 -7.92 -5.78 3.05
C PHE A 44 -6.46 -6.22 2.90
N TRP A 45 -6.20 -7.23 2.07
CA TRP A 45 -4.84 -7.69 1.76
C TRP A 45 -4.01 -6.63 1.04
N LEU A 46 -4.59 -5.93 0.07
CA LEU A 46 -3.96 -4.81 -0.61
C LEU A 46 -3.62 -3.71 0.39
N TYR A 47 -4.57 -3.34 1.25
CA TYR A 47 -4.38 -2.30 2.26
C TYR A 47 -3.25 -2.65 3.24
N ILE A 48 -3.22 -3.88 3.76
CA ILE A 48 -2.13 -4.36 4.63
C ILE A 48 -0.78 -4.24 3.91
N THR A 49 -0.71 -4.66 2.66
CA THR A 49 0.51 -4.60 1.86
C THR A 49 1.00 -3.16 1.72
N ILE A 50 0.12 -2.22 1.38
CA ILE A 50 0.46 -0.79 1.28
C ILE A 50 0.93 -0.24 2.63
N VAL A 51 0.25 -0.56 3.74
CA VAL A 51 0.64 -0.10 5.08
C VAL A 51 2.04 -0.59 5.43
N ILE A 52 2.34 -1.87 5.20
CA ILE A 52 3.67 -2.46 5.46
C ILE A 52 4.73 -1.75 4.61
N LEU A 53 4.51 -1.62 3.31
CA LEU A 53 5.42 -0.93 2.39
C LEU A 53 5.66 0.53 2.78
N THR A 54 4.61 1.22 3.22
CA THR A 54 4.69 2.61 3.67
C THR A 54 5.49 2.73 4.96
N VAL A 55 5.28 1.83 5.92
CA VAL A 55 6.08 1.77 7.15
C VAL A 55 7.56 1.51 6.84
N ILE A 56 7.86 0.59 5.92
CA ILE A 56 9.24 0.32 5.48
C ILE A 56 9.85 1.57 4.85
N THR A 57 9.17 2.18 3.88
CA THR A 57 9.62 3.40 3.19
C THR A 57 9.83 4.54 4.18
N PHE A 58 8.93 4.73 5.13
CA PHE A 58 9.04 5.73 6.19
C PHE A 58 10.29 5.50 7.05
N LYS A 59 10.50 4.27 7.52
CA LYS A 59 11.67 3.91 8.34
C LYS A 59 12.99 4.04 7.56
N LEU A 60 12.95 3.88 6.24
CA LEU A 60 14.10 4.09 5.36
C LEU A 60 14.37 5.56 5.10
N GLY A 61 13.33 6.37 4.87
CA GLY A 61 13.44 7.79 4.52
C GLY A 61 13.75 8.68 5.71
N PHE A 62 13.19 8.35 6.87
CA PHE A 62 13.47 9.07 8.10
C PHE A 62 14.73 8.50 8.77
N ALA A 63 15.89 9.03 8.35
CA ALA A 63 17.19 8.73 8.96
C ALA A 63 17.36 9.27 10.40
N LYS A 64 16.33 9.93 10.97
CA LYS A 64 16.39 10.59 12.28
C LYS A 64 15.58 9.79 13.30
N LYS A 65 16.16 9.49 14.47
CA LYS A 65 15.44 8.87 15.59
C LYS A 65 14.39 9.86 16.09
N LEU A 66 13.12 9.61 15.81
CA LEU A 66 12.01 10.40 16.34
C LEU A 66 11.70 9.93 17.78
N PRO A 67 11.37 10.86 18.70
CA PRO A 67 10.92 10.51 20.04
C PRO A 67 9.65 9.65 19.97
N LEU A 68 9.51 8.68 20.90
CA LEU A 68 8.48 7.63 20.86
C LEU A 68 7.05 8.18 20.66
N LEU A 69 6.72 9.29 21.33
CA LEU A 69 5.40 9.91 21.21
C LEU A 69 5.12 10.44 19.79
N LYS A 70 6.15 10.98 19.11
CA LYS A 70 6.03 11.48 17.74
C LYS A 70 5.93 10.33 16.73
N ASN A 71 6.55 9.19 17.01
CA ASN A 71 6.38 7.99 16.18
C ASN A 71 4.94 7.50 16.17
N VAL A 72 4.26 7.47 17.32
CA VAL A 72 2.87 7.03 17.41
C VAL A 72 1.96 7.92 16.56
N VAL A 73 2.11 9.24 16.68
CA VAL A 73 1.34 10.20 15.87
C VAL A 73 1.60 10.00 14.39
N VAL A 74 2.87 9.83 13.98
CA VAL A 74 3.20 9.65 12.57
C VAL A 74 2.64 8.33 12.02
N TYR A 75 2.77 7.22 12.75
CA TYR A 75 2.17 5.95 12.31
C TYR A 75 0.64 6.03 12.24
N ALA A 76 -0.01 6.72 13.17
CA ALA A 76 -1.45 6.95 13.11
C ALA A 76 -1.85 7.73 11.84
N VAL A 77 -1.16 8.85 11.57
CA VAL A 77 -1.37 9.64 10.36
C VAL A 77 -1.06 8.83 9.10
N LEU A 78 -0.05 7.94 9.14
CA LEU A 78 0.32 7.08 8.03
C LEU A 78 -0.78 6.08 7.69
N VAL A 79 -1.30 5.37 8.69
CA VAL A 79 -2.37 4.37 8.55
C VAL A 79 -3.66 5.03 8.08
N ILE A 80 -4.02 6.19 8.64
CA ILE A 80 -5.22 6.94 8.26
C ILE A 80 -5.05 7.53 6.85
N GLY A 81 -3.89 8.10 6.53
CA GLY A 81 -3.59 8.69 5.24
C GLY A 81 -3.58 7.65 4.12
N THR A 82 -2.93 6.49 4.35
CA THR A 82 -2.96 5.37 3.40
C THR A 82 -4.35 4.76 3.27
N PHE A 83 -5.15 4.73 4.34
CA PHE A 83 -6.54 4.27 4.27
C PHE A 83 -7.38 5.19 3.37
N LEU A 84 -7.28 6.50 3.59
CA LEU A 84 -7.97 7.50 2.78
C LEU A 84 -7.53 7.45 1.32
N LEU A 85 -6.22 7.33 1.05
CA LEU A 85 -5.68 7.22 -0.31
C LEU A 85 -6.12 5.94 -1.02
N THR A 86 -6.10 4.81 -0.32
CA THR A 86 -6.53 3.51 -0.90
C THR A 86 -8.03 3.52 -1.20
N LEU A 87 -8.83 4.17 -0.35
CA LEU A 87 -10.29 4.25 -0.52
C LEU A 87 -10.71 5.28 -1.58
N MET A 88 -10.05 6.44 -1.64
CA MET A 88 -10.41 7.51 -2.59
C MET A 88 -9.82 7.28 -3.99
N LEU A 89 -8.59 6.78 -4.09
CA LEU A 89 -7.80 6.78 -5.33
C LEU A 89 -7.23 5.38 -5.69
N GLY A 90 -7.38 4.37 -4.82
CA GLY A 90 -6.44 3.25 -4.73
C GLY A 90 -6.47 2.19 -5.82
N LEU A 91 -7.50 2.09 -6.66
CA LEU A 91 -7.53 1.07 -7.72
C LEU A 91 -6.78 1.51 -8.99
N ASN A 92 -6.80 2.80 -9.32
CA ASN A 92 -6.18 3.34 -10.54
C ASN A 92 -4.84 4.04 -10.29
N LEU A 93 -4.38 4.15 -9.05
CA LEU A 93 -3.08 4.76 -8.74
C LEU A 93 -1.99 3.71 -8.46
N PRO A 94 -0.76 3.92 -8.93
CA PRO A 94 0.40 3.06 -8.65
C PRO A 94 0.94 3.28 -7.23
N LEU A 95 0.09 3.15 -6.20
CA LEU A 95 0.46 3.48 -4.82
C LEU A 95 1.44 2.44 -4.26
N ALA A 96 1.19 1.15 -4.49
CA ALA A 96 2.09 0.09 -4.05
C ALA A 96 3.41 0.10 -4.84
N GLU A 97 3.34 0.29 -6.16
CA GLU A 97 4.50 0.33 -7.05
C GLU A 97 5.43 1.50 -6.72
N SER A 98 4.86 2.70 -6.49
CA SER A 98 5.64 3.88 -6.10
C SER A 98 6.33 3.69 -4.75
N LEU A 99 5.69 3.00 -3.80
CA LEU A 99 6.31 2.62 -2.52
C LEU A 99 7.44 1.61 -2.70
N ILE A 100 7.27 0.60 -3.55
CA ILE A 100 8.33 -0.37 -3.87
C ILE A 100 9.55 0.37 -4.43
N VAL A 101 9.34 1.20 -5.46
CA VAL A 101 10.42 1.97 -6.09
C VAL A 101 11.10 2.89 -5.08
N SER A 102 10.33 3.64 -4.28
CA SER A 102 10.86 4.53 -3.25
C SER A 102 11.68 3.78 -2.21
N SER A 103 11.17 2.66 -1.70
CA SER A 103 11.87 1.81 -0.74
C SER A 103 13.19 1.26 -1.31
N VAL A 104 13.20 0.83 -2.57
CA VAL A 104 14.42 0.34 -3.24
C VAL A 104 15.45 1.46 -3.39
N VAL A 105 15.05 2.64 -3.88
CA VAL A 105 15.95 3.78 -4.07
C VAL A 105 16.57 4.23 -2.75
N LEU A 106 15.76 4.40 -1.70
CA LEU A 106 16.24 4.79 -0.38
C LEU A 106 17.10 3.69 0.26
N GLY A 107 16.77 2.42 0.03
CA GLY A 107 17.53 1.27 0.50
C GLY A 107 18.93 1.24 -0.09
N LEU A 108 19.03 1.38 -1.42
CA LEU A 108 20.30 1.47 -2.14
C LEU A 108 21.12 2.68 -1.67
N TYR A 109 20.49 3.85 -1.53
CA TYR A 109 21.16 5.05 -1.02
C TYR A 109 21.74 4.84 0.38
N ARG A 110 20.98 4.21 1.29
CA ARG A 110 21.40 3.95 2.67
C ARG A 110 22.57 2.96 2.73
N LEU A 111 22.57 1.93 1.88
CA LEU A 111 23.67 0.99 1.77
C LEU A 111 24.94 1.68 1.26
N ARG A 112 24.83 2.52 0.23
CA ARG A 112 25.96 3.28 -0.32
C ARG A 112 26.56 4.23 0.72
N LEU A 113 25.73 5.03 1.38
CA LEU A 113 26.18 5.99 2.40
C LEU A 113 26.84 5.31 3.61
N SER A 114 26.37 4.12 3.99
CA SER A 114 26.97 3.36 5.10
C SER A 114 28.35 2.82 4.75
N ARG A 115 28.63 2.54 3.47
CA ARG A 115 29.96 2.14 2.98
C ARG A 115 30.94 3.32 2.96
N GLU A 116 30.52 4.47 2.42
CA GLU A 116 31.37 5.68 2.37
C GLU A 116 31.79 6.17 3.77
N ARG A 117 30.93 6.02 4.79
CA ARG A 117 31.28 6.36 6.18
C ARG A 117 32.34 5.43 6.77
N LYS A 118 32.36 4.15 6.37
CA LYS A 118 33.38 3.18 6.81
C LYS A 118 34.71 3.41 6.12
N GLU A 119 34.70 3.76 4.83
CA GLU A 119 35.92 4.09 4.07
C GLU A 119 36.57 5.41 4.51
N ARG A 120 35.80 6.40 5.00
CA ARG A 120 36.36 7.64 5.56
C ARG A 120 36.90 7.51 6.99
N GLN A 121 36.61 6.41 7.68
CA GLN A 121 37.04 6.17 9.08
C GLN A 121 38.19 5.15 9.18
N ALA A 122 38.61 4.56 8.07
CA ALA A 122 39.81 3.73 7.95
C ALA A 122 40.95 4.54 7.33
#